data_AF-K9WDP3-F1
#
_entry.id   AF-K9WDP3-F1
#
_cell.length_a   1.000
_cell.length_b   1.000
_cell.length_c   1.000
_cell.angle_alpha   90.00
_cell.angle_beta   90.00
_cell.angle_gamma   90.00
#
_symmetry.space_group_name_H-M   'P 1'
#
loop_
_entity.id
_entity.type
_entity.pdbx_description
1 polymer ?
#
loop_
_entity_poly.entity_id
_entity_poly.type
_entity_poly.pdbx_seq_one_letter_code
_entity_poly.pdbx_strand_id
1 'polypeptide(L)'
;MKYSKEVLEKAVKQSFSVSGVLRKLGIAGGGSHGHITRRIKDLGIDTSHFKKQGENLKGFNPKKPWQEVLVLNLSNRRRPGVQLRQALLEMGKEYKCENPQCSIQSEWLGRKLVLDVDHINGNWQDNRPENLRFLCPNCHRQTATYGNKRQQLETKKYSSHPNKKVPHLKARKVERPSKDELAKMIWEKPTTHIAKDFGVSGKAIEKWCKAYGIEKPSRGYWAKKNQSKTSML
;
A
#
# COMPACT_ATOMS: atom_id res chain seq x y z
N MET A 1 5.02 15.08 37.27
CA MET A 1 4.61 15.32 35.87
C MET A 1 5.86 15.24 34.99
N LYS A 2 5.84 14.49 33.87
CA LYS A 2 7.06 14.14 33.08
C LYS A 2 7.79 15.34 32.44
N TYR A 3 7.10 16.46 32.24
CA TYR A 3 7.67 17.68 31.68
C TYR A 3 7.26 18.87 32.55
N SER A 4 8.09 19.15 33.56
CA SER A 4 7.92 20.31 34.42
C SER A 4 8.33 21.59 33.68
N LYS A 5 7.94 22.74 34.23
CA LYS A 5 8.23 24.05 33.62
C LYS A 5 9.73 24.28 33.53
N GLU A 6 10.48 23.92 34.57
CA GLU A 6 11.92 24.12 34.69
C GLU A 6 12.68 23.29 33.64
N VAL A 7 12.26 22.04 33.43
CA VAL A 7 12.85 21.14 32.43
C VAL A 7 12.64 21.69 31.02
N LEU A 8 11.43 22.19 30.72
CA LEU A 8 11.10 22.75 29.42
C LEU A 8 11.81 24.09 29.18
N GLU A 9 11.88 24.98 30.17
CA GLU A 9 12.59 26.25 30.06
C GLU A 9 14.08 26.04 29.77
N LYS A 10 14.73 25.10 30.46
CA LYS A 10 16.14 24.76 30.21
C LYS A 10 16.34 24.25 28.78
N ALA A 11 15.46 23.36 28.31
CA ALA A 11 15.55 22.80 26.97
C ALA A 11 15.25 23.84 25.87
N VAL A 12 14.30 24.75 26.12
CA VAL A 12 13.94 25.86 25.21
C VAL A 12 15.06 26.88 25.10
N LYS A 13 15.68 27.29 26.22
CA LYS A 13 16.83 28.22 26.22
C LYS A 13 18.04 27.67 25.44
N GLN A 14 18.23 26.34 25.43
CA GLN A 14 19.33 25.68 24.72
C GLN A 14 19.00 25.26 23.28
N SER A 15 17.83 25.63 22.77
CA SER A 15 17.35 25.21 21.46
C SER A 15 16.88 26.40 20.62
N PHE A 16 16.90 26.23 19.30
CA PHE A 16 16.38 27.21 18.34
C PHE A 16 15.15 26.71 17.58
N SER A 17 14.62 25.54 17.95
CA SER A 17 13.42 24.93 17.39
C SER A 17 12.84 23.86 18.33
N VAL A 18 11.55 23.55 18.18
CA VAL A 18 10.88 22.47 18.95
C VAL A 18 11.54 21.12 18.71
N SER A 19 12.04 20.82 17.51
CA SER A 19 12.82 19.60 17.27
C SER A 19 14.14 19.59 18.04
N GLY A 20 14.77 20.75 18.24
CA GLY A 20 15.92 20.91 19.14
C GLY A 20 15.57 20.59 20.59
N VAL A 21 14.42 21.09 21.07
CA VAL A 21 13.89 20.79 22.40
C VAL A 21 13.68 19.29 22.57
N LEU A 22 13.02 18.63 21.61
CA LEU A 22 12.82 17.17 21.65
C LEU A 22 14.13 16.39 21.75
N ARG A 23 15.14 16.78 20.95
CA ARG A 23 16.49 16.17 21.02
C ARG A 23 17.14 16.36 22.39
N LYS A 24 17.04 17.56 22.97
CA LYS A 24 17.57 17.86 24.32
C LYS A 24 16.87 17.09 25.42
N LEU A 25 15.58 16.79 25.24
CA LEU A 25 14.80 15.96 26.15
C LEU A 25 14.96 14.45 25.90
N GLY A 26 15.77 14.04 24.92
CA GLY A 26 15.97 12.62 24.56
C GLY A 26 14.71 11.95 23.97
N ILE A 27 13.80 12.73 23.39
CA ILE A 27 12.52 12.24 22.87
C ILE A 27 12.65 12.01 21.36
N ALA A 28 12.30 10.82 20.90
CA ALA A 28 12.21 10.52 19.47
C ALA A 28 11.17 11.44 18.77
N GLY A 29 11.57 12.02 17.64
CA GLY A 29 10.73 12.91 16.84
C GLY A 29 9.53 12.17 16.22
N GLY A 30 8.35 12.80 16.24
CA GLY A 30 7.09 12.21 15.75
C GLY A 30 5.90 12.74 16.54
N GLY A 31 5.16 11.86 17.22
CA GLY A 31 3.93 12.19 17.96
C GLY A 31 4.12 13.13 19.16
N SER A 32 5.33 13.20 19.73
CA SER A 32 5.63 14.07 20.89
C SER A 32 5.75 15.55 20.54
N HIS A 33 5.86 15.89 19.25
CA HIS A 33 6.07 17.28 18.81
C HIS A 33 4.88 18.18 19.19
N GLY A 34 3.66 17.73 18.88
CA GLY A 34 2.44 18.48 19.22
C GLY A 34 2.25 18.63 20.73
N HIS A 35 2.52 17.56 21.49
CA HIS A 35 2.39 17.56 22.95
C HIS A 35 3.36 18.55 23.61
N ILE A 36 4.64 18.53 23.24
CA ILE A 36 5.64 19.45 23.81
C ILE A 36 5.37 20.90 23.37
N THR A 37 4.96 21.13 22.12
CA THR A 37 4.59 22.47 21.63
C THR A 37 3.43 23.05 22.45
N ARG A 38 2.38 22.25 22.67
CA ARG A 38 1.22 22.67 23.48
C ARG A 38 1.64 22.93 24.92
N ARG A 39 2.44 22.05 25.52
CA ARG A 39 2.90 22.21 26.91
C ARG A 39 3.75 23.46 27.13
N ILE A 40 4.63 23.79 26.18
CA ILE A 40 5.43 25.03 26.19
C ILE A 40 4.51 26.26 26.19
N LYS A 41 3.48 26.25 25.33
CA LYS A 41 2.49 27.33 25.23
C LYS A 41 1.66 27.45 26.51
N ASP A 42 1.16 26.34 27.04
CA ASP A 42 0.32 26.31 28.25
C ASP A 42 1.08 26.80 29.50
N LEU A 43 2.42 26.62 29.52
CA LEU A 43 3.29 27.07 30.60
C LEU A 43 3.82 28.51 30.41
N GLY A 44 3.48 29.16 29.28
CA GLY A 44 3.90 30.53 28.97
C GLY A 44 5.41 30.68 28.80
N ILE A 45 6.10 29.65 28.32
CA ILE A 45 7.55 29.69 28.13
C ILE A 45 7.86 30.45 26.83
N ASP A 46 8.69 31.49 26.92
CA ASP A 46 9.09 32.29 25.76
C ASP A 46 9.90 31.46 24.76
N THR A 47 9.50 31.54 23.49
CA THR A 47 10.14 30.86 22.36
C THR A 47 10.44 31.83 21.22
N SER A 48 10.43 33.14 21.49
CA SER A 48 10.61 34.19 20.47
C SER A 48 11.97 34.12 19.76
N HIS A 49 12.99 33.52 20.39
CA HIS A 49 14.31 33.27 19.79
C HIS A 49 14.36 32.04 18.86
N PHE A 50 13.27 31.25 18.78
CA PHE A 50 13.22 30.16 17.82
C PHE A 50 13.19 30.73 16.42
N LYS A 51 14.02 30.17 15.54
CA LYS A 51 14.05 30.58 14.13
C LYS A 51 12.68 30.33 13.53
N LYS A 52 12.02 31.36 13.01
CA LYS A 52 10.73 31.20 12.35
C LYS A 52 10.90 30.26 11.17
N GLN A 53 9.93 29.37 11.00
CA GLN A 53 9.86 28.46 9.88
C GLN A 53 9.70 29.31 8.59
N GLY A 54 10.82 29.58 7.89
CA GLY A 54 10.84 30.45 6.71
C GLY A 54 12.12 31.29 6.56
N GLU A 55 12.80 31.63 7.66
CA GLU A 55 14.02 32.45 7.61
C GLU A 55 15.25 31.71 7.06
N ASN A 56 15.16 30.39 6.90
CA ASN A 56 16.15 29.55 6.21
C ASN A 56 15.77 29.21 4.75
N LEU A 57 14.74 29.83 4.16
CA LEU A 57 14.41 29.64 2.75
C LEU A 57 15.35 30.45 1.83
N LYS A 58 16.67 30.26 1.97
CA LYS A 58 17.58 30.46 0.83
C LYS A 58 17.31 29.33 -0.17
N GLY A 59 16.35 29.56 -1.04
CA GLY A 59 15.96 28.58 -2.05
C GLY A 59 14.53 28.79 -2.50
N PHE A 60 14.25 29.92 -3.14
CA PHE A 60 13.13 29.97 -4.07
C PHE A 60 13.47 28.97 -5.18
N ASN A 61 12.97 27.74 -5.08
CA ASN A 61 13.04 26.83 -6.22
C ASN A 61 12.17 27.46 -7.30
N PRO A 62 12.75 27.98 -8.40
CA PRO A 62 11.94 28.57 -9.45
C PRO A 62 10.95 27.52 -9.95
N LYS A 63 9.72 27.96 -10.24
CA LYS A 63 8.74 27.08 -10.89
C LYS A 63 9.37 26.59 -12.20
N LYS A 64 9.33 25.28 -12.42
CA LYS A 64 9.78 24.71 -13.69
C LYS A 64 8.82 25.17 -14.79
N PRO A 65 9.32 25.61 -15.96
CA PRO A 65 8.48 25.94 -17.09
C PRO A 65 7.73 24.70 -17.58
N TRP A 66 6.58 24.88 -18.21
CA TRP A 66 5.76 23.74 -18.64
C TRP A 66 6.50 22.76 -19.56
N GLN A 67 7.44 23.25 -20.38
CA GLN A 67 8.25 22.44 -21.29
C GLN A 67 9.16 21.44 -20.57
N GLU A 68 9.53 21.71 -19.31
CA GLU A 68 10.30 20.77 -18.48
C GLU A 68 9.40 19.80 -17.68
N VAL A 69 8.13 20.17 -17.50
CA VAL A 69 7.16 19.39 -16.73
C VAL A 69 6.44 18.40 -17.63
N LEU A 70 6.02 18.83 -18.81
CA LEU A 70 5.24 18.05 -19.78
C LEU A 70 6.13 17.23 -20.71
N VAL A 71 6.94 16.35 -20.11
CA VAL A 71 7.87 15.46 -20.80
C VAL A 71 7.70 14.03 -20.30
N LEU A 72 8.32 13.08 -21.01
CA LEU A 72 8.45 11.72 -20.52
C LEU A 72 9.29 11.71 -19.23
N ASN A 73 8.68 11.31 -18.12
CA ASN A 73 9.32 11.25 -16.82
C ASN A 73 10.09 9.93 -16.68
N LEU A 74 11.41 10.03 -16.86
CA LEU A 74 12.34 8.92 -16.70
C LEU A 74 12.67 8.61 -15.22
N SER A 75 12.18 9.41 -14.28
CA SER A 75 12.37 9.17 -12.85
C SER A 75 11.37 8.16 -12.29
N ASN A 76 11.80 7.40 -11.28
CA ASN A 76 10.91 6.54 -10.47
C ASN A 76 9.98 7.32 -9.54
N ARG A 77 10.03 8.67 -9.54
CA ARG A 77 9.14 9.52 -8.75
C ARG A 77 8.05 10.11 -9.64
N ARG A 78 6.80 9.81 -9.30
CA ARG A 78 5.63 10.40 -9.98
C ARG A 78 5.56 11.91 -9.75
N ARG A 79 5.36 12.66 -10.84
CA ARG A 79 5.07 14.10 -10.78
C ARG A 79 3.72 14.33 -10.06
N PRO A 80 3.62 15.26 -9.11
CA PRO A 80 2.35 15.62 -8.50
C PRO A 80 1.38 16.16 -9.56
N GLY A 81 0.11 15.75 -9.50
CA GLY A 81 -0.91 16.18 -10.47
C GLY A 81 -1.12 17.70 -10.50
N VAL A 82 -0.87 18.40 -9.39
CA VAL A 82 -0.92 19.87 -9.33
C VAL A 82 0.12 20.52 -10.26
N GLN A 83 1.32 19.94 -10.37
CA GLN A 83 2.37 20.45 -11.29
C GLN A 83 1.97 20.24 -12.74
N LEU A 84 1.42 19.06 -13.07
CA LEU A 84 0.93 18.77 -14.42
C LEU A 84 -0.20 19.71 -14.81
N ARG A 85 -1.16 19.95 -13.90
CA ARG A 85 -2.25 20.89 -14.11
C ARG A 85 -1.72 22.30 -14.39
N GLN A 86 -0.81 22.80 -13.55
CA GLN A 86 -0.21 24.13 -13.73
C GLN A 86 0.50 24.25 -15.08
N ALA A 87 1.29 23.24 -15.44
CA ALA A 87 2.02 23.23 -16.70
C ALA A 87 1.09 23.17 -17.92
N LEU A 88 0.00 22.39 -17.87
CA LEU A 88 -1.01 22.36 -18.95
C LEU A 88 -1.71 23.70 -19.10
N LEU A 89 -2.05 24.37 -17.99
CA LEU A 89 -2.65 25.71 -18.02
C LEU A 89 -1.68 26.76 -18.57
N GLU A 90 -0.41 26.69 -18.16
CA GLU A 90 0.67 27.57 -18.64
C GLU A 90 0.92 27.39 -20.14
N MET A 91 0.82 26.16 -20.65
CA MET A 91 0.87 25.85 -22.09
C MET A 91 -0.36 26.38 -22.86
N GLY A 92 -1.43 26.77 -22.16
CA GLY A 92 -2.67 27.27 -22.77
C GLY A 92 -3.74 26.21 -23.00
N LYS A 93 -3.62 25.02 -22.39
CA LYS A 93 -4.67 23.99 -22.46
C LYS A 93 -5.91 24.47 -21.72
N GLU A 94 -7.05 24.41 -22.40
CA GLU A 94 -8.34 24.84 -21.86
C GLU A 94 -8.76 23.99 -20.65
N TYR A 95 -9.17 24.64 -19.55
CA TYR A 95 -9.54 23.96 -18.31
C TYR A 95 -10.99 23.46 -18.33
N LYS A 96 -11.30 22.56 -19.26
CA LYS A 96 -12.60 21.90 -19.38
C LYS A 96 -12.47 20.37 -19.39
N CYS A 97 -13.54 19.67 -19.03
CA CYS A 97 -13.57 18.23 -19.17
C CYS A 97 -13.52 17.88 -20.67
N GLU A 98 -12.53 17.09 -21.08
CA GLU A 98 -12.35 16.66 -22.48
C GLU A 98 -13.23 15.45 -22.87
N ASN A 99 -14.08 14.97 -21.96
CA ASN A 99 -15.10 13.99 -22.34
C ASN A 99 -16.25 14.73 -23.07
N PRO A 100 -16.51 14.46 -24.36
CA PRO A 100 -17.52 15.17 -25.15
C PRO A 100 -18.96 14.93 -24.66
N GLN A 101 -19.21 13.85 -23.92
CA GLN A 101 -20.51 13.56 -23.31
C GLN A 101 -20.69 14.24 -21.95
N CYS A 102 -19.69 14.97 -21.47
CA CYS A 102 -19.74 15.65 -20.19
C CYS A 102 -20.47 16.99 -20.32
N SER A 103 -21.61 17.11 -19.66
CA SER A 103 -22.36 18.36 -19.54
C SER A 103 -21.98 19.20 -18.32
N ILE A 104 -21.03 18.71 -17.50
CA ILE A 104 -20.62 19.37 -16.26
C ILE A 104 -19.85 20.64 -16.61
N GLN A 105 -20.34 21.76 -16.11
CA GLN A 105 -19.74 23.08 -16.24
C GLN A 105 -18.50 23.25 -15.34
N SER A 106 -17.81 24.37 -15.46
CA SER A 106 -16.67 24.74 -14.62
C SER A 106 -17.02 24.95 -13.13
N GLU A 107 -18.31 24.93 -12.78
CA GLU A 107 -18.81 25.06 -11.41
C GLU A 107 -19.75 23.90 -11.03
N TRP A 108 -19.70 23.51 -9.75
CA TRP A 108 -20.55 22.49 -9.13
C TRP A 108 -20.98 22.96 -7.74
N LEU A 109 -22.30 23.02 -7.50
CA LEU A 109 -22.88 23.54 -6.24
C LEU A 109 -22.31 24.92 -5.83
N GLY A 110 -22.19 25.83 -6.81
CA GLY A 110 -21.68 27.19 -6.59
C GLY A 110 -20.18 27.28 -6.28
N ARG A 111 -19.41 26.20 -6.50
CA ARG A 111 -17.96 26.17 -6.29
C ARG A 111 -17.25 25.76 -7.58
N LYS A 112 -16.08 26.34 -7.84
CA LYS A 112 -15.25 25.95 -8.99
C LYS A 112 -14.89 24.48 -8.93
N LEU A 113 -15.20 23.75 -9.99
CA LEU A 113 -14.89 22.35 -10.10
C LEU A 113 -13.40 22.18 -10.41
N VAL A 114 -12.75 21.34 -9.61
CA VAL A 114 -11.36 20.96 -9.86
C VAL A 114 -11.35 19.75 -10.79
N LEU A 115 -10.78 19.93 -11.98
CA LEU A 115 -10.55 18.85 -12.93
C LEU A 115 -9.28 18.08 -12.57
N ASP A 116 -9.36 16.77 -12.73
CA ASP A 116 -8.24 15.84 -12.64
C ASP A 116 -7.44 15.85 -13.93
N VAL A 117 -6.13 15.56 -13.81
CA VAL A 117 -5.26 15.29 -14.96
C VAL A 117 -5.23 13.77 -15.16
N ASP A 118 -5.76 13.32 -16.29
CA ASP A 118 -5.79 11.91 -16.71
C ASP A 118 -4.72 11.64 -17.76
N HIS A 119 -4.07 10.48 -17.63
CA HIS A 119 -3.14 9.95 -18.62
C HIS A 119 -3.92 9.05 -19.58
N ILE A 120 -4.06 9.43 -20.84
CA ILE A 120 -4.87 8.73 -21.86
C ILE A 120 -4.43 7.26 -21.98
N ASN A 121 -3.11 7.01 -22.04
CA ASN A 121 -2.55 5.66 -22.09
C ASN A 121 -2.42 4.96 -20.71
N GLY A 122 -2.79 5.63 -19.62
CA GLY A 122 -2.66 5.14 -18.25
C GLY A 122 -1.22 5.00 -17.73
N ASN A 123 -0.21 5.43 -18.51
CA ASN A 123 1.18 5.47 -18.10
C ASN A 123 1.49 6.79 -17.37
N TRP A 124 1.62 6.72 -16.05
CA TRP A 124 1.91 7.89 -15.22
C TRP A 124 3.27 8.56 -15.50
N GLN A 125 4.18 7.87 -16.20
CA GLN A 125 5.47 8.44 -16.60
C GLN A 125 5.35 9.34 -17.83
N ASP A 126 4.37 9.10 -18.69
CA ASP A 126 4.22 9.83 -19.94
C ASP A 126 3.44 11.12 -19.76
N ASN A 127 4.11 12.19 -19.32
CA ASN A 127 3.48 13.48 -19.05
C ASN A 127 3.47 14.42 -20.26
N ARG A 128 3.75 13.91 -21.47
CA ARG A 128 3.71 14.75 -22.67
C ARG A 128 2.29 15.28 -22.91
N PRO A 129 2.12 16.51 -23.43
CA PRO A 129 0.82 17.16 -23.53
C PRO A 129 -0.24 16.34 -24.27
N GLU A 130 0.16 15.62 -25.32
CA GLU A 130 -0.69 14.78 -26.15
C GLU A 130 -1.27 13.58 -25.40
N ASN A 131 -0.65 13.14 -24.30
CA ASN A 131 -1.11 12.03 -23.47
C ASN A 131 -1.90 12.48 -22.24
N LEU A 132 -1.98 13.80 -21.98
CA LEU A 132 -2.68 14.34 -20.81
C LEU A 132 -3.99 15.00 -21.21
N ARG A 133 -5.03 14.76 -20.44
CA ARG A 133 -6.32 15.46 -20.59
C ARG A 133 -6.92 15.86 -19.26
N PHE A 134 -7.72 16.92 -19.27
CA PHE A 134 -8.52 17.31 -18.13
C PHE A 134 -9.84 16.54 -18.12
N LEU A 135 -10.16 15.92 -16.99
CA LEU A 135 -11.45 15.25 -16.78
C LEU A 135 -12.07 15.70 -15.47
N CYS A 136 -13.39 15.81 -15.41
CA CYS A 136 -14.08 15.97 -14.14
C CYS A 136 -13.95 14.68 -13.30
N PRO A 137 -14.11 14.74 -11.96
CA PRO A 137 -13.96 13.57 -11.09
C PRO A 137 -14.86 12.38 -11.49
N ASN A 138 -16.04 12.66 -12.03
CA ASN A 138 -17.00 11.64 -12.46
C ASN A 138 -16.57 10.97 -13.78
N CYS A 139 -16.11 11.73 -14.78
CA CYS A 139 -15.61 11.18 -16.03
C CYS A 139 -14.29 10.44 -15.83
N HIS A 140 -13.40 10.97 -14.98
CA HIS A 140 -12.12 10.34 -14.69
C HIS A 140 -12.30 8.95 -14.06
N ARG A 141 -13.23 8.77 -13.11
CA ARG A 141 -13.54 7.46 -12.51
C ARG A 141 -14.02 6.41 -13.52
N GLN A 142 -14.59 6.84 -14.64
CA GLN A 142 -15.15 6.00 -15.69
C GLN A 142 -14.11 5.56 -16.73
N THR A 143 -12.90 6.14 -16.73
CA THR A 143 -11.86 5.72 -17.68
C THR A 143 -11.44 4.28 -17.43
N ALA A 144 -11.05 3.58 -18.50
CA ALA A 144 -10.54 2.21 -18.43
C ALA A 144 -9.24 2.11 -17.62
N THR A 145 -8.48 3.20 -17.56
CA THR A 145 -7.19 3.34 -16.88
C THR A 145 -7.31 3.81 -15.43
N TYR A 146 -8.52 4.12 -14.94
CA TYR A 146 -8.71 4.65 -13.60
C TYR A 146 -8.35 3.65 -12.50
N GLY A 147 -7.52 4.08 -11.54
CA GLY A 147 -7.09 3.25 -10.41
C GLY A 147 -6.37 1.97 -10.86
N ASN A 148 -6.65 0.85 -10.19
CA ASN A 148 -6.05 -0.45 -10.52
C ASN A 148 -6.79 -1.20 -11.64
N LYS A 149 -7.76 -0.56 -12.35
CA LYS A 149 -8.53 -1.23 -13.41
C LYS A 149 -7.64 -1.75 -14.56
N ARG A 150 -6.46 -1.16 -14.75
CA ARG A 150 -5.43 -1.64 -15.68
C ARG A 150 -4.99 -3.09 -15.38
N GLN A 151 -4.98 -3.52 -14.11
CA GLN A 151 -4.69 -4.91 -13.76
C GLN A 151 -5.82 -5.89 -14.09
N GLN A 152 -7.05 -5.41 -14.36
CA GLN A 152 -8.18 -6.28 -14.67
C GLN A 152 -8.37 -6.52 -16.17
N LEU A 153 -7.90 -5.60 -17.03
CA LEU A 153 -8.03 -5.73 -18.48
C LEU A 153 -6.98 -6.68 -19.09
N GLU A 154 -5.81 -6.82 -18.46
CA GLU A 154 -4.77 -7.77 -18.91
C GLU A 154 -4.83 -9.14 -18.22
N THR A 155 -5.59 -9.31 -17.14
CA THR A 155 -5.65 -10.60 -16.41
C THR A 155 -6.67 -11.60 -16.97
N LYS A 156 -7.38 -11.27 -18.06
CA LYS A 156 -8.43 -12.15 -18.62
C LYS A 156 -8.13 -12.86 -19.94
N LYS A 157 -6.96 -12.74 -20.57
CA LYS A 157 -6.65 -13.48 -21.82
C LYS A 157 -5.20 -13.96 -22.02
N TYR A 158 -4.47 -14.29 -20.96
CA TYR A 158 -3.37 -15.28 -21.05
C TYR A 158 -3.50 -16.33 -19.95
N SER A 159 -4.39 -17.27 -20.21
CA SER A 159 -4.32 -18.63 -19.71
C SER A 159 -3.04 -19.32 -20.21
N SER A 160 -1.88 -18.98 -19.62
CA SER A 160 -0.64 -19.81 -19.59
C SER A 160 0.56 -19.03 -19.04
N HIS A 161 0.59 -18.72 -17.74
CA HIS A 161 1.90 -18.52 -17.09
C HIS A 161 2.47 -19.92 -16.79
N PRO A 162 3.63 -20.32 -17.31
CA PRO A 162 4.29 -21.58 -16.96
C PRO A 162 4.93 -21.52 -15.57
N ASN A 163 4.32 -20.79 -14.64
CA ASN A 163 4.66 -20.87 -13.22
C ASN A 163 3.64 -21.80 -12.54
N LYS A 164 3.65 -23.07 -12.97
CA LYS A 164 3.31 -24.15 -12.02
C LYS A 164 4.22 -23.88 -10.83
N LYS A 165 3.65 -23.46 -9.69
CA LYS A 165 4.39 -23.20 -8.45
C LYS A 165 5.41 -24.32 -8.26
N VAL A 166 6.67 -24.06 -8.57
CA VAL A 166 7.70 -25.07 -8.37
C VAL A 166 7.73 -25.29 -6.86
N PRO A 167 7.51 -26.51 -6.37
CA PRO A 167 7.45 -26.73 -4.93
C PRO A 167 8.76 -26.26 -4.31
N HIS A 168 8.72 -25.24 -3.47
CA HIS A 168 9.92 -24.72 -2.81
C HIS A 168 10.37 -25.71 -1.73
N LEU A 169 11.06 -26.77 -2.17
CA LEU A 169 11.45 -27.91 -1.33
C LEU A 169 12.22 -27.45 -0.09
N LYS A 170 13.11 -26.46 -0.25
CA LYS A 170 13.91 -25.86 0.82
C LYS A 170 13.11 -25.09 1.88
N ALA A 171 11.85 -24.74 1.63
CA ALA A 171 10.98 -24.05 2.61
C ALA A 171 10.05 -25.01 3.36
N ARG A 172 10.17 -26.33 3.14
CA ARG A 172 9.36 -27.31 3.87
C ARG A 172 9.87 -27.40 5.30
N LYS A 173 8.95 -27.38 6.26
CA LYS A 173 9.26 -27.57 7.69
C LYS A 173 9.78 -28.99 7.98
N VAL A 174 9.36 -29.97 7.19
CA VAL A 174 9.71 -31.39 7.37
C VAL A 174 9.95 -32.06 6.03
N GLU A 175 10.75 -33.12 6.04
CA GLU A 175 10.86 -34.05 4.94
C GLU A 175 9.51 -34.74 4.72
N ARG A 176 9.05 -34.72 3.47
CA ARG A 176 7.71 -35.19 3.13
C ARG A 176 7.82 -36.61 2.59
N PRO A 177 6.95 -37.55 3.03
CA PRO A 177 6.93 -38.91 2.50
C PRO A 177 6.67 -38.91 0.98
N SER A 178 7.07 -39.99 0.33
CA SER A 178 6.76 -40.25 -1.08
C SER A 178 5.24 -40.32 -1.30
N LYS A 179 4.82 -40.27 -2.58
CA LYS A 179 3.40 -40.36 -2.93
C LYS A 179 2.79 -41.67 -2.43
N ASP A 180 3.50 -42.78 -2.59
CA ASP A 180 2.99 -44.11 -2.29
C ASP A 180 2.95 -44.37 -0.78
N GLU A 181 3.98 -43.94 -0.04
CA GLU A 181 4.00 -44.00 1.42
C GLU A 181 2.86 -43.19 2.03
N LEU A 182 2.66 -41.96 1.55
CA LEU A 182 1.58 -41.12 2.05
C LEU A 182 0.21 -41.72 1.74
N ALA A 183 0.03 -42.32 0.56
CA ALA A 183 -1.21 -42.98 0.18
C ALA A 183 -1.52 -44.16 1.12
N LYS A 184 -0.54 -45.00 1.43
CA LYS A 184 -0.69 -46.10 2.40
C LYS A 184 -1.09 -45.58 3.77
N MET A 185 -0.34 -44.60 4.31
CA MET A 185 -0.59 -44.04 5.64
C MET A 185 -2.02 -43.45 5.77
N ILE A 186 -2.52 -42.78 4.74
CA ILE A 186 -3.86 -42.16 4.72
C ILE A 186 -5.00 -43.17 4.88
N TRP A 187 -4.79 -44.40 4.41
CA TRP A 187 -5.76 -45.51 4.51
C TRP A 187 -5.51 -46.42 5.72
N GLU A 188 -4.38 -46.26 6.42
CA GLU A 188 -4.03 -46.97 7.65
C GLU A 188 -4.45 -46.23 8.93
N LYS A 189 -4.31 -44.89 8.97
CA LYS A 189 -4.64 -44.09 10.15
C LYS A 189 -5.18 -42.69 9.80
N PRO A 190 -5.95 -42.05 10.70
CA PRO A 190 -6.49 -40.71 10.48
C PRO A 190 -5.40 -39.67 10.22
N THR A 191 -5.71 -38.64 9.42
CA THR A 191 -4.77 -37.56 9.08
C THR A 191 -4.27 -36.79 10.31
N THR A 192 -5.02 -36.79 11.41
CA THR A 192 -4.60 -36.21 12.69
C THR A 192 -3.47 -36.99 13.34
N HIS A 193 -3.42 -38.32 13.16
CA HIS A 193 -2.35 -39.18 13.70
C HIS A 193 -1.10 -39.03 12.84
N ILE A 194 -1.25 -39.10 11.51
CA ILE A 194 -0.15 -38.84 10.56
C ILE A 194 0.48 -37.47 10.83
N ALA A 195 -0.35 -36.45 11.07
CA ALA A 195 0.13 -35.10 11.38
C ALA A 195 1.01 -35.05 12.65
N LYS A 196 0.66 -35.82 13.70
CA LYS A 196 1.46 -35.92 14.93
C LYS A 196 2.81 -36.57 14.64
N ASP A 197 2.83 -37.66 13.88
CA ASP A 197 4.07 -38.39 13.56
C ASP A 197 5.10 -37.50 12.83
N PHE A 198 4.60 -36.62 11.95
CA PHE A 198 5.44 -35.66 11.20
C PHE A 198 5.59 -34.30 11.89
N GLY A 199 5.03 -34.07 13.09
CA GLY A 199 5.13 -32.76 13.77
C GLY A 199 4.50 -31.58 13.01
N VAL A 200 3.48 -31.85 12.19
CA VAL A 200 2.76 -30.87 11.35
C VAL A 200 1.28 -30.79 11.72
N SER A 201 0.55 -29.84 11.12
CA SER A 201 -0.91 -29.78 11.30
C SER A 201 -1.63 -30.76 10.36
N GLY A 202 -2.83 -31.22 10.73
CA GLY A 202 -3.67 -32.03 9.84
C GLY A 202 -3.95 -31.35 8.50
N LYS A 203 -4.00 -30.02 8.47
CA LYS A 203 -4.14 -29.23 7.24
C LYS A 203 -2.90 -29.32 6.33
N ALA A 204 -1.71 -29.51 6.89
CA ALA A 204 -0.50 -29.75 6.12
C ALA A 204 -0.59 -31.09 5.37
N ILE A 205 -1.03 -32.16 6.05
CA ILE A 205 -1.27 -33.47 5.43
C ILE A 205 -2.31 -33.37 4.30
N GLU A 206 -3.41 -32.63 4.49
CA GLU A 206 -4.40 -32.42 3.42
C GLU A 206 -3.80 -31.69 2.20
N LYS A 207 -2.96 -30.67 2.43
CA LYS A 207 -2.24 -29.98 1.35
C LYS A 207 -1.28 -30.92 0.65
N TRP A 208 -0.69 -31.88 1.36
CA TRP A 208 0.13 -32.92 0.76
C TRP A 208 -0.73 -33.82 -0.14
N CYS A 209 -1.83 -34.39 0.34
CA CYS A 209 -2.74 -35.21 -0.48
C CYS A 209 -3.12 -34.50 -1.78
N LYS A 210 -3.53 -33.23 -1.68
CA LYS A 210 -3.90 -32.40 -2.84
C LYS A 210 -2.75 -32.20 -3.83
N ALA A 211 -1.53 -32.00 -3.32
CA ALA A 211 -0.34 -31.83 -4.16
C ALA A 211 0.11 -33.13 -4.86
N TYR A 212 -0.18 -34.31 -4.29
CA TYR A 212 0.12 -35.61 -4.91
C TYR A 212 -1.05 -36.22 -5.70
N GLY A 213 -2.23 -35.60 -5.65
CA GLY A 213 -3.45 -36.16 -6.24
C GLY A 213 -3.92 -37.43 -5.54
N ILE A 214 -3.74 -37.51 -4.22
CA ILE A 214 -4.18 -38.66 -3.41
C ILE A 214 -5.60 -38.43 -2.92
N GLU A 215 -6.48 -39.39 -3.19
CA GLU A 215 -7.84 -39.41 -2.63
C GLU A 215 -7.81 -39.80 -1.15
N LYS A 216 -8.54 -39.03 -0.35
CA LYS A 216 -8.63 -39.23 1.10
C LYS A 216 -9.94 -39.95 1.45
N PRO A 217 -9.96 -40.75 2.53
CA PRO A 217 -11.20 -41.29 3.06
C PRO A 217 -12.23 -40.18 3.32
N SER A 218 -13.49 -40.50 3.04
CA SER A 218 -14.60 -39.56 3.23
C SER A 218 -14.73 -39.15 4.70
N ARG A 219 -15.37 -37.99 4.93
CA ARG A 219 -15.60 -37.51 6.30
C ARG A 219 -16.43 -38.56 7.05
N GLY A 220 -15.92 -39.02 8.18
CA GLY A 220 -16.57 -40.05 9.00
C GLY A 220 -16.15 -41.49 8.69
N TYR A 221 -15.32 -41.76 7.66
CA TYR A 221 -14.80 -43.11 7.37
C TYR A 221 -14.14 -43.75 8.61
N TRP A 222 -13.24 -43.02 9.26
CA TRP A 222 -12.52 -43.49 10.44
C TRP A 222 -13.41 -43.65 11.68
N ALA A 223 -14.47 -42.84 11.81
CA ALA A 223 -15.44 -42.98 12.89
C ALA A 223 -16.25 -44.28 12.74
N LYS A 224 -16.71 -44.59 11.52
CA LYS A 224 -17.43 -45.84 11.20
C LYS A 224 -16.55 -47.07 11.42
N LYS A 225 -15.29 -47.02 10.96
CA LYS A 225 -14.32 -48.13 11.11
C LYS A 225 -13.98 -48.44 12.57
N ASN A 226 -13.91 -47.43 13.43
CA ASN A 226 -13.68 -47.64 14.85
C ASN A 226 -14.91 -48.24 15.54
N GLN A 227 -16.12 -47.79 15.20
CA GLN A 227 -17.37 -48.36 15.72
C GLN A 227 -17.52 -49.85 15.37
N SER A 228 -17.22 -50.24 14.13
CA SER A 228 -17.25 -51.65 13.71
C SER A 228 -16.19 -52.52 14.40
N LYS A 229 -15.06 -51.93 14.82
CA LYS A 229 -14.00 -52.65 15.53
C LYS A 229 -14.33 -52.84 17.01
N THR A 230 -15.06 -51.90 17.61
CA THR A 230 -15.54 -52.00 19.00
C THR A 230 -16.72 -52.95 19.14
N SER A 231 -17.52 -53.21 18.10
CA SER A 231 -18.64 -54.16 18.16
C SER A 231 -18.25 -55.63 17.91
N MET A 232 -16.97 -55.91 17.62
CA MET A 232 -16.42 -57.26 17.39
C MET A 232 -15.48 -57.72 18.50
N LEU A 233 -15.32 -56.92 19.55
CA LEU A 233 -14.59 -57.23 20.79
C LEU A 233 -15.62 -57.35 21.93
#